data_AF-A0AAW0S9F0-F1
#
_entry.id   AF-A0AAW0S9F0-F1
#
_cell.length_a   1.000
_cell.length_b   1.000
_cell.length_c   1.000
_cell.angle_alpha   90.00
_cell.angle_beta   90.00
_cell.angle_gamma   90.00
#
_symmetry.space_group_name_H-M   'P 1'
#
loop_
_entity.id
_entity.type
_entity.pdbx_description
1 polymer ?
#
loop_
_entity_poly.entity_id
_entity_poly.type
_entity_poly.pdbx_seq_one_letter_code
_entity_poly.pdbx_strand_id
1 'polypeptide(L)'
;MLPSTMTWMMTAAGVVHGMALSPRQLSPAATTTGSTTIPTLENGRTVSKNFESLNNDTSSYYLGYREQDFAQPYAKYWNPVVAPLTEELISGLTSSPMAEALAFSAHQASDYLTRPGYLSLENGYTIDRNGTVIIAALSEVPEVTGDAYDWWFGWHTVQTARYKLWNPVAHQYAYRRYIGMTSFIDEYVGNDAAQLSIQFLKPESLGFNVTAWPSQGIETIVAGRVKIGGFTTTDFDNVSYLMRQVRRRPDGKRELRSRFWIAKENHGTQQLGHDLAVHCQIEMTHLGSFLPALYQEFKDTLAFIVLVLAADNDFAASLEATDDRWISLENIKGNLRPSTIGLEMESGTIDRRRALED
;
A
#
# COMPACT_ATOMS: atom_id res chain seq x y z
N MET A 1 65.15 -19.23 19.13
CA MET A 1 65.14 -19.51 17.69
C MET A 1 63.81 -20.18 17.34
N LEU A 2 62.92 -19.47 16.67
CA LEU A 2 61.96 -20.03 15.71
C LEU A 2 62.73 -20.42 14.42
N PRO A 3 62.18 -21.15 13.43
CA PRO A 3 60.85 -21.80 13.34
C PRO A 3 60.88 -23.25 12.78
N SER A 4 59.75 -23.96 12.84
CA SER A 4 59.37 -24.89 11.77
C SER A 4 57.86 -24.81 11.51
N THR A 5 57.56 -24.79 10.22
CA THR A 5 56.32 -24.42 9.54
C THR A 5 55.21 -25.47 9.68
N MET A 6 54.01 -25.06 10.09
CA MET A 6 52.77 -25.82 9.87
C MET A 6 52.05 -25.27 8.64
N THR A 7 51.96 -26.11 7.61
CA THR A 7 51.30 -25.85 6.34
C THR A 7 49.79 -26.02 6.49
N TRP A 8 49.04 -24.98 6.13
CA TRP A 8 47.57 -25.01 6.05
C TRP A 8 47.13 -25.74 4.77
N MET A 9 46.32 -26.79 4.90
CA MET A 9 45.55 -27.36 3.78
C MET A 9 44.28 -26.54 3.57
N MET A 10 44.25 -25.75 2.50
CA MET A 10 43.01 -25.18 1.95
C MET A 10 42.21 -26.30 1.28
N THR A 11 41.03 -26.59 1.81
CA THR A 11 40.00 -27.36 1.08
C THR A 11 39.16 -26.38 0.28
N ALA A 12 39.09 -26.59 -1.04
CA ALA A 12 38.35 -25.77 -1.97
C ALA A 12 36.83 -25.84 -1.68
N ALA A 13 36.23 -24.68 -1.40
CA ALA A 13 34.78 -24.53 -1.35
C ALA A 13 34.23 -24.54 -2.78
N GLY A 14 33.36 -25.51 -3.08
CA GLY A 14 32.61 -25.56 -4.34
C GLY A 14 31.68 -24.36 -4.47
N VAL A 15 31.62 -23.80 -5.68
CA VAL A 15 30.76 -22.67 -6.04
C VAL A 15 29.31 -23.13 -6.02
N VAL A 16 28.55 -22.70 -5.00
CA VAL A 16 27.09 -22.76 -5.02
C VAL A 16 26.61 -21.53 -5.79
N HIS A 17 25.96 -21.74 -6.95
CA HIS A 17 25.29 -20.67 -7.68
C HIS A 17 24.07 -20.20 -6.87
N GLY A 18 24.26 -19.17 -6.05
CA GLY A 18 23.16 -18.42 -5.47
C GLY A 18 22.44 -17.62 -6.55
N MET A 19 21.11 -17.62 -6.52
CA MET A 19 20.27 -16.70 -7.30
C MET A 19 20.51 -15.27 -6.79
N ALA A 20 21.53 -14.61 -7.33
CA ALA A 20 21.79 -13.19 -7.11
C ALA A 20 21.03 -12.39 -8.19
N LEU A 21 20.19 -11.46 -7.75
CA LEU A 21 19.55 -10.47 -8.62
C LEU A 21 20.65 -9.57 -9.23
N SER A 22 20.61 -9.38 -10.54
CA SER A 22 21.61 -8.56 -11.24
C SER A 22 21.43 -7.06 -10.91
N PRO A 23 22.45 -6.38 -10.36
CA PRO A 23 22.41 -4.94 -10.12
C PRO A 23 22.65 -4.21 -11.44
N ARG A 24 21.61 -3.61 -12.04
CA ARG A 24 21.77 -2.94 -13.34
C ARG A 24 22.16 -1.48 -13.20
N GLN A 25 23.25 -1.17 -13.91
CA GLN A 25 23.94 0.10 -14.05
C GLN A 25 23.09 1.15 -14.80
N LEU A 26 23.19 2.41 -14.34
CA LEU A 26 22.55 3.58 -14.93
C LEU A 26 23.46 4.27 -15.95
N SER A 27 22.84 4.82 -17.01
CA SER A 27 23.33 5.99 -17.75
C SER A 27 22.17 6.99 -17.93
N PRO A 28 22.38 8.32 -17.82
CA PRO A 28 21.31 9.31 -17.87
C PRO A 28 21.04 9.78 -19.31
N ALA A 29 19.77 10.05 -19.63
CA ALA A 29 19.34 10.86 -20.77
C ALA A 29 17.85 11.17 -20.63
N ALA A 30 17.24 12.25 -21.13
CA ALA A 30 17.67 13.56 -21.61
C ALA A 30 16.39 14.42 -21.62
N THR A 31 16.50 15.73 -21.46
CA THR A 31 15.39 16.69 -21.43
C THR A 31 14.57 16.66 -22.72
N THR A 32 13.24 16.58 -22.61
CA THR A 32 12.33 16.92 -23.73
C THR A 32 11.18 17.78 -23.21
N THR A 33 11.01 18.94 -23.84
CA THR A 33 9.96 19.92 -23.59
C THR A 33 8.64 19.45 -24.18
N GLY A 34 7.60 19.36 -23.34
CA GLY A 34 6.24 19.00 -23.73
C GLY A 34 5.22 20.03 -23.22
N SER A 35 4.39 20.52 -24.12
CA SER A 35 3.37 21.57 -23.94
C SER A 35 2.38 21.29 -22.79
N THR A 36 2.28 22.22 -21.84
CA THR A 36 1.31 22.21 -20.73
C THR A 36 -0.06 22.70 -21.20
N THR A 37 -1.02 21.78 -21.35
CA THR A 37 -2.45 22.12 -21.28
C THR A 37 -2.96 21.72 -19.91
N ILE A 38 -3.45 22.71 -19.15
CA ILE A 38 -4.08 22.51 -17.84
C ILE A 38 -5.51 21.99 -18.10
N PRO A 39 -5.88 20.77 -17.69
CA PRO A 39 -7.26 20.33 -17.81
C PRO A 39 -8.13 21.08 -16.79
N THR A 40 -9.14 21.77 -17.30
CA THR A 40 -10.18 22.42 -16.50
C THR A 40 -11.13 21.34 -15.97
N LEU A 41 -11.43 21.36 -14.66
CA LEU A 41 -12.41 20.47 -14.04
C LEU A 41 -13.82 20.92 -14.43
N GLU A 42 -14.38 20.35 -15.50
CA GLU A 42 -15.81 20.46 -15.80
C GLU A 42 -16.61 19.41 -15.04
N ASN A 43 -17.57 19.90 -14.24
CA ASN A 43 -18.76 19.26 -13.69
C ASN A 43 -18.72 17.74 -13.44
N GLY A 44 -18.70 17.39 -12.16
CA GLY A 44 -18.58 16.03 -11.63
C GLY A 44 -19.41 14.96 -12.32
N ARG A 45 -18.72 13.84 -12.65
CA ARG A 45 -19.21 12.46 -12.83
C ARG A 45 -18.10 11.59 -13.46
N THR A 46 -16.91 11.54 -12.86
CA THR A 46 -15.78 10.72 -13.37
C THR A 46 -15.43 9.55 -12.45
N VAL A 47 -15.26 8.38 -13.05
CA VAL A 47 -14.71 7.17 -12.40
C VAL A 47 -13.20 7.32 -12.29
N SER A 48 -12.63 6.95 -11.15
CA SER A 48 -11.17 6.94 -10.92
C SER A 48 -10.51 5.84 -11.77
N LYS A 49 -10.17 6.19 -13.02
CA LYS A 49 -9.39 5.34 -13.94
C LYS A 49 -7.90 5.56 -13.68
N ASN A 50 -7.08 4.55 -14.03
CA ASN A 50 -5.64 4.77 -14.08
C ASN A 50 -5.36 5.89 -15.07
N PHE A 51 -4.43 6.77 -14.71
CA PHE A 51 -3.99 7.83 -15.62
C PHE A 51 -3.14 7.28 -16.76
N GLU A 52 -2.51 6.12 -16.55
CA GLU A 52 -1.56 5.50 -17.47
C GLU A 52 -1.84 4.00 -17.62
N SER A 53 -1.49 3.45 -18.78
CA SER A 53 -1.48 2.01 -19.03
C SER A 53 -0.37 1.34 -18.23
N LEU A 54 -0.53 0.03 -17.94
CA LEU A 54 0.52 -0.76 -17.30
C LEU A 54 1.80 -0.69 -18.14
N ASN A 55 2.87 -0.18 -17.54
CA ASN A 55 4.21 -0.22 -18.08
C ASN A 55 4.92 -1.46 -17.53
N ASN A 56 5.54 -2.25 -18.40
CA ASN A 56 6.32 -3.44 -18.03
C ASN A 56 7.83 -3.22 -18.19
N ASP A 57 8.25 -2.07 -18.72
CA ASP A 57 9.65 -1.71 -18.88
C ASP A 57 10.17 -1.07 -17.59
N THR A 58 10.78 -1.89 -16.74
CA THR A 58 11.35 -1.46 -15.46
C THR A 58 12.47 -0.43 -15.62
N SER A 59 13.11 -0.31 -16.81
CA SER A 59 14.12 0.72 -17.05
C SER A 59 13.57 2.14 -17.08
N SER A 60 12.25 2.27 -17.23
CA SER A 60 11.54 3.55 -17.18
C SER A 60 11.18 4.00 -15.75
N TYR A 61 11.26 3.09 -14.77
CA TYR A 61 10.93 3.40 -13.38
C TYR A 61 12.02 4.27 -12.75
N TYR A 62 11.64 5.11 -11.79
CA TYR A 62 12.55 6.08 -11.21
C TYR A 62 12.16 6.49 -9.80
N LEU A 63 13.16 6.69 -8.95
CA LEU A 63 13.00 7.33 -7.65
C LEU A 63 12.82 8.84 -7.78
N GLY A 64 12.21 9.43 -6.76
CA GLY A 64 12.01 10.87 -6.69
C GLY A 64 10.96 11.41 -7.65
N TYR A 65 10.79 12.73 -7.58
CA TYR A 65 9.96 13.50 -8.49
C TYR A 65 10.78 14.06 -9.66
N ARG A 66 10.19 14.04 -10.86
CA ARG A 66 10.65 14.74 -12.06
C ARG A 66 9.76 15.97 -12.32
N GLU A 67 10.10 16.74 -13.35
CA GLU A 67 9.39 17.99 -13.71
C GLU A 67 7.86 17.79 -13.84
N GLN A 68 7.41 16.71 -14.49
CA GLN A 68 5.99 16.39 -14.64
C GLN A 68 5.29 16.04 -13.31
N ASP A 69 6.03 15.52 -12.33
CA ASP A 69 5.48 15.20 -11.01
C ASP A 69 5.32 16.49 -10.19
N PHE A 70 6.25 17.44 -10.33
CA PHE A 70 6.15 18.77 -9.71
C PHE A 70 5.03 19.64 -10.30
N ALA A 71 4.57 19.34 -11.51
CA ALA A 71 3.42 20.00 -12.12
C ALA A 71 2.06 19.54 -11.53
N GLN A 72 2.03 18.49 -10.71
CA GLN A 72 0.80 17.96 -10.13
C GLN A 72 0.29 18.86 -8.97
N PRO A 73 -1.03 18.99 -8.76
CA PRO A 73 -1.58 19.89 -7.73
C PRO A 73 -1.21 19.50 -6.30
N TYR A 74 -0.93 18.21 -6.06
CA TYR A 74 -0.50 17.68 -4.76
C TYR A 74 1.04 17.68 -4.60
N ALA A 75 1.81 18.19 -5.56
CA ALA A 75 3.27 18.16 -5.51
C ALA A 75 3.85 18.91 -4.30
N LYS A 76 3.11 19.87 -3.73
CA LYS A 76 3.51 20.56 -2.49
C LYS A 76 3.63 19.64 -1.26
N TYR A 77 3.04 18.45 -1.30
CA TYR A 77 3.18 17.43 -0.26
C TYR A 77 4.42 16.54 -0.45
N TRP A 78 5.12 16.67 -1.58
CA TRP A 78 6.38 15.95 -1.80
C TRP A 78 7.45 16.49 -0.86
N ASN A 79 8.01 15.60 -0.05
CA ASN A 79 9.12 15.91 0.84
C ASN A 79 10.07 14.71 0.92
N PRO A 80 11.28 14.76 0.32
CA PRO A 80 12.20 13.63 0.35
C PRO A 80 12.92 13.43 1.70
N VAL A 81 12.70 14.32 2.67
CA VAL A 81 13.29 14.21 4.02
C VAL A 81 12.42 13.28 4.86
N VAL A 82 12.90 12.05 5.05
CA VAL A 82 12.27 11.05 5.92
C VAL A 82 12.73 11.19 7.37
N ALA A 83 11.85 10.89 8.31
CA ALA A 83 12.20 10.88 9.73
C ALA A 83 13.17 9.71 10.04
N PRO A 84 14.05 9.87 11.04
CA PRO A 84 14.82 8.75 11.57
C PRO A 84 13.92 7.62 12.08
N LEU A 85 14.45 6.40 12.12
CA LEU A 85 13.78 5.27 12.76
C LEU A 85 13.60 5.52 14.25
N THR A 86 12.52 5.00 14.82
CA THR A 86 12.27 5.08 16.27
C THR A 86 13.19 4.15 17.03
N GLU A 87 13.51 4.49 18.28
CA GLU A 87 14.33 3.65 19.15
C GLU A 87 13.69 2.27 19.37
N GLU A 88 12.36 2.22 19.45
CA GLU A 88 11.59 0.98 19.62
C GLU A 88 11.74 0.04 18.43
N LEU A 89 11.73 0.56 17.19
CA LEU A 89 11.97 -0.25 16.01
C LEU A 89 13.41 -0.75 15.97
N ILE A 90 14.39 0.13 16.24
CA ILE A 90 15.81 -0.23 16.27
C ILE A 90 16.05 -1.34 17.30
N SER A 91 15.46 -1.22 18.49
CA SER A 91 15.54 -2.25 19.53
C SER A 91 14.89 -3.57 19.12
N GLY A 92 13.71 -3.51 18.50
CA GLY A 92 13.02 -4.68 17.96
C GLY A 92 13.84 -5.41 16.89
N LEU A 93 14.41 -4.66 15.96
CA LEU A 93 15.29 -5.20 14.91
C LEU A 93 16.59 -5.79 15.47
N THR A 94 17.21 -5.13 16.43
CA THR A 94 18.43 -5.63 17.11
C THR A 94 18.16 -6.94 17.84
N SER A 95 16.93 -7.13 18.33
CA SER A 95 16.50 -8.35 19.03
C SER A 95 15.94 -9.43 18.08
N SER A 96 15.89 -9.16 16.78
CA SER A 96 15.32 -10.05 15.77
C SER A 96 16.38 -11.01 15.19
N PRO A 97 15.99 -12.23 14.77
CA PRO A 97 14.66 -12.80 14.90
C PRO A 97 14.29 -13.08 16.37
N MET A 98 13.10 -12.65 16.78
CA MET A 98 12.56 -12.99 18.09
C MET A 98 12.15 -14.46 18.15
N ALA A 99 11.88 -14.97 19.35
CA ALA A 99 11.51 -16.36 19.58
C ALA A 99 10.32 -16.80 18.71
N GLU A 100 10.44 -17.98 18.08
CA GLU A 100 9.42 -18.55 17.17
C GLU A 100 8.04 -18.68 17.82
N ALA A 101 7.96 -18.89 19.14
CA ALA A 101 6.71 -18.96 19.89
C ALA A 101 5.85 -17.68 19.82
N LEU A 102 6.42 -16.57 19.34
CA LEU A 102 5.67 -15.32 19.07
C LEU A 102 5.01 -15.31 17.68
N ALA A 103 5.33 -16.26 16.81
CA ALA A 103 4.75 -16.37 15.49
C ALA A 103 3.27 -16.83 15.56
N PHE A 104 2.47 -16.27 14.67
CA PHE A 104 1.11 -16.71 14.36
C PHE A 104 0.88 -16.50 12.86
N SER A 105 -0.03 -17.26 12.25
CA SER A 105 -0.33 -17.12 10.83
C SER A 105 -1.26 -15.95 10.53
N ALA A 106 -1.29 -15.48 9.28
CA ALA A 106 -2.24 -14.47 8.82
C ALA A 106 -3.71 -14.85 9.09
N HIS A 107 -4.05 -16.14 9.02
CA HIS A 107 -5.40 -16.65 9.31
C HIS A 107 -5.77 -16.61 10.80
N GLN A 108 -4.80 -16.40 11.68
CA GLN A 108 -5.02 -16.17 13.12
C GLN A 108 -5.02 -14.68 13.48
N ALA A 109 -4.75 -13.79 12.52
CA ALA A 109 -4.57 -12.37 12.80
C ALA A 109 -5.82 -11.69 13.37
N SER A 110 -7.02 -12.18 13.06
CA SER A 110 -8.28 -11.68 13.60
C SER A 110 -8.37 -11.81 15.13
N ASP A 111 -7.82 -12.86 15.72
CA ASP A 111 -7.69 -13.00 17.17
C ASP A 111 -6.59 -12.07 17.70
N TYR A 112 -5.35 -12.20 17.19
CA TYR A 112 -4.20 -11.48 17.74
C TYR A 112 -4.28 -9.95 17.62
N LEU A 113 -4.77 -9.42 16.49
CA LEU A 113 -4.83 -7.98 16.24
C LEU A 113 -6.03 -7.29 16.91
N THR A 114 -7.01 -8.04 17.41
CA THR A 114 -8.17 -7.49 18.13
C THR A 114 -8.07 -7.59 19.65
N ARG A 115 -7.04 -8.27 20.17
CA ARG A 115 -6.74 -8.30 21.60
C ARG A 115 -6.40 -6.89 22.12
N PRO A 116 -6.83 -6.57 23.37
CA PRO A 116 -6.48 -5.29 23.98
C PRO A 116 -4.97 -5.20 24.26
N GLY A 117 -4.44 -3.97 24.30
CA GLY A 117 -3.03 -3.72 24.56
C GLY A 117 -2.13 -4.03 23.37
N TYR A 118 -0.91 -4.48 23.64
CA TYR A 118 0.11 -4.74 22.63
C TYR A 118 0.56 -6.21 22.71
N LEU A 119 0.93 -6.78 21.56
CA LEU A 119 1.57 -8.08 21.51
C LEU A 119 3.05 -7.96 21.93
N SER A 120 3.70 -9.08 22.26
CA SER A 120 5.13 -9.07 22.58
C SER A 120 6.01 -8.67 21.39
N LEU A 121 5.52 -8.88 20.16
CA LEU A 121 6.14 -8.46 18.91
C LEU A 121 5.29 -7.37 18.25
N GLU A 122 5.58 -6.11 18.56
CA GLU A 122 5.05 -4.94 17.83
C GLU A 122 6.08 -4.32 16.88
N ASN A 123 7.37 -4.58 17.09
CA ASN A 123 8.48 -4.09 16.28
C ASN A 123 9.53 -5.19 16.10
N GLY A 124 9.98 -5.41 14.86
CA GLY A 124 10.98 -6.44 14.51
C GLY A 124 10.36 -7.59 13.72
N TYR A 125 11.00 -8.76 13.74
CA TYR A 125 10.50 -9.95 13.05
C TYR A 125 10.81 -11.25 13.80
N THR A 126 10.08 -12.29 13.45
CA THR A 126 10.35 -13.69 13.83
C THR A 126 10.16 -14.59 12.62
N ILE A 127 10.55 -15.85 12.73
CA ILE A 127 10.43 -16.85 11.67
C ILE A 127 9.77 -18.10 12.25
N ASP A 128 8.69 -18.55 11.63
CA ASP A 128 7.99 -19.76 12.06
C ASP A 128 8.73 -21.04 11.66
N ARG A 129 8.28 -22.18 12.19
CA ARG A 129 8.82 -23.51 11.83
C ARG A 129 8.80 -23.86 10.33
N ASN A 130 7.96 -23.20 9.53
CA ASN A 130 7.86 -23.41 8.08
C ASN A 130 8.78 -22.46 7.29
N GLY A 131 9.48 -21.55 7.98
CA GLY A 131 10.32 -20.52 7.35
C GLY A 131 9.53 -19.29 6.90
N THR A 132 8.26 -19.14 7.29
CA THR A 132 7.50 -17.90 7.07
C THR A 132 8.08 -16.82 7.96
N VAL A 133 8.37 -15.65 7.39
CA VAL A 133 8.83 -14.49 8.15
C VAL A 133 7.62 -13.67 8.57
N ILE A 134 7.48 -13.42 9.87
CA ILE A 134 6.43 -12.58 10.45
C ILE A 134 7.07 -11.28 10.90
N ILE A 135 6.61 -10.16 10.35
CA ILE A 135 7.22 -8.86 10.52
C ILE A 135 6.19 -7.94 11.18
N ALA A 136 6.65 -7.15 12.15
CA ALA A 136 5.83 -6.17 12.84
C ALA A 136 6.53 -4.81 12.85
N ALA A 137 5.75 -3.76 12.60
CA ALA A 137 6.17 -2.39 12.81
C ALA A 137 4.99 -1.59 13.39
N LEU A 138 5.28 -0.79 14.42
CA LEU A 138 4.34 0.10 15.06
C LEU A 138 4.77 1.55 14.78
N SER A 139 3.91 2.29 14.10
CA SER A 139 4.14 3.70 13.75
C SER A 139 3.14 4.61 14.44
N GLU A 140 3.64 5.70 15.03
CA GLU A 140 2.81 6.75 15.60
C GLU A 140 2.24 7.64 14.49
N VAL A 141 0.91 7.69 14.36
CA VAL A 141 0.21 8.47 13.32
C VAL A 141 -0.95 9.23 13.94
N PRO A 142 -0.68 10.12 14.92
CA PRO A 142 -1.69 10.60 15.88
C PRO A 142 -2.95 11.20 15.24
N GLU A 143 -2.78 11.84 14.09
CA GLU A 143 -3.83 12.57 13.36
C GLU A 143 -4.41 11.80 12.16
N VAL A 144 -3.94 10.58 11.87
CA VAL A 144 -4.46 9.76 10.76
C VAL A 144 -5.68 8.98 11.23
N THR A 145 -6.84 9.33 10.68
CA THR A 145 -8.10 8.60 10.90
C THR A 145 -8.23 7.40 9.95
N GLY A 146 -9.09 6.45 10.31
CA GLY A 146 -9.45 5.33 9.42
C GLY A 146 -9.98 5.79 8.08
N ASP A 147 -10.88 6.78 8.04
CA ASP A 147 -11.43 7.31 6.80
C ASP A 147 -10.36 7.92 5.87
N ALA A 148 -9.39 8.65 6.44
CA ALA A 148 -8.28 9.22 5.66
C ALA A 148 -7.36 8.11 5.11
N TYR A 149 -7.17 7.06 5.90
CA TYR A 149 -6.37 5.90 5.50
C TYR A 149 -7.05 5.07 4.41
N ASP A 150 -8.34 4.79 4.53
CA ASP A 150 -9.11 4.07 3.51
C ASP A 150 -9.18 4.86 2.20
N TRP A 151 -9.37 6.19 2.29
CA TRP A 151 -9.31 7.08 1.13
C TRP A 151 -7.95 7.02 0.43
N TRP A 152 -6.86 7.03 1.21
CA TRP A 152 -5.50 6.98 0.68
C TRP A 152 -5.32 5.78 -0.24
N PHE A 153 -5.70 4.57 0.19
CA PHE A 153 -5.58 3.33 -0.60
C PHE A 153 -6.47 3.31 -1.86
N GLY A 154 -7.53 4.11 -1.92
CA GLY A 154 -8.29 4.34 -3.14
C GLY A 154 -7.65 5.39 -4.08
N TRP A 155 -6.94 6.37 -3.51
CA TRP A 155 -6.45 7.57 -4.19
C TRP A 155 -5.02 7.44 -4.73
N HIS A 156 -4.10 6.79 -4.01
CA HIS A 156 -2.68 6.78 -4.36
C HIS A 156 -2.34 5.84 -5.53
N THR A 157 -3.12 4.78 -5.73
CA THR A 157 -2.77 3.66 -6.62
C THR A 157 -2.98 3.97 -8.12
N VAL A 158 -3.62 5.08 -8.46
CA VAL A 158 -4.02 5.39 -9.84
C VAL A 158 -2.98 6.18 -10.63
N GLN A 159 -1.94 6.68 -9.95
CA GLN A 159 -0.89 7.51 -10.53
C GLN A 159 0.41 7.35 -9.73
N THR A 160 1.50 6.96 -10.40
CA THR A 160 2.82 6.73 -9.78
C THR A 160 3.30 7.90 -8.92
N ALA A 161 3.12 9.14 -9.36
CA ALA A 161 3.51 10.33 -8.59
C ALA A 161 2.84 10.39 -7.20
N ARG A 162 1.56 9.99 -7.09
CA ARG A 162 0.86 9.91 -5.79
C ARG A 162 1.47 8.85 -4.90
N TYR A 163 1.78 7.67 -5.45
CA TYR A 163 2.40 6.58 -4.70
C TYR A 163 3.75 6.98 -4.10
N LYS A 164 4.52 7.79 -4.84
CA LYS A 164 5.82 8.29 -4.42
C LYS A 164 5.77 9.20 -3.20
N LEU A 165 4.69 9.99 -3.01
CA LEU A 165 4.51 10.81 -1.80
C LEU A 165 4.66 9.99 -0.52
N TRP A 166 4.30 8.70 -0.57
CA TRP A 166 4.25 7.83 0.59
C TRP A 166 5.64 7.46 1.11
N ASN A 167 6.54 7.07 0.21
CA ASN A 167 7.92 6.73 0.54
C ASN A 167 8.85 7.30 -0.53
N PRO A 168 9.33 8.55 -0.34
CA PRO A 168 10.03 9.29 -1.38
C PRO A 168 11.41 8.72 -1.73
N VAL A 169 11.94 7.83 -0.89
CA VAL A 169 13.27 7.21 -1.05
C VAL A 169 13.20 5.78 -1.61
N ALA A 170 12.00 5.20 -1.77
CA ALA A 170 11.85 3.79 -2.15
C ALA A 170 10.83 3.52 -3.25
N HIS A 171 9.72 4.26 -3.30
CA HIS A 171 8.67 4.01 -4.28
C HIS A 171 9.07 4.55 -5.65
N GLN A 172 8.99 3.72 -6.70
CA GLN A 172 9.34 4.15 -8.06
C GLN A 172 8.23 3.95 -9.09
N TYR A 173 7.31 3.01 -8.87
CA TYR A 173 6.23 2.75 -9.80
C TYR A 173 5.00 2.17 -9.10
N ALA A 174 3.80 2.58 -9.55
CA ALA A 174 2.54 1.96 -9.15
C ALA A 174 1.51 1.98 -10.27
N TYR A 175 0.76 0.88 -10.36
CA TYR A 175 -0.38 0.72 -11.25
C TYR A 175 -1.46 -0.11 -10.55
N ARG A 176 -2.72 0.32 -10.61
CA ARG A 176 -3.85 -0.46 -10.08
C ARG A 176 -4.52 -1.25 -11.19
N ARG A 177 -4.67 -2.55 -11.03
CA ARG A 177 -5.69 -3.29 -11.79
C ARG A 177 -7.02 -3.23 -11.05
N TYR A 178 -8.03 -2.68 -11.71
CA TYR A 178 -9.36 -2.48 -11.11
C TYR A 178 -10.04 -3.82 -10.77
N ILE A 179 -10.01 -4.79 -11.70
CA ILE A 179 -10.52 -6.13 -11.45
C ILE A 179 -9.65 -6.84 -10.40
N GLY A 180 -10.30 -7.34 -9.35
CA GLY A 180 -9.64 -8.01 -8.23
C GLY A 180 -8.82 -7.09 -7.33
N MET A 181 -8.95 -5.75 -7.47
CA MET A 181 -8.28 -4.74 -6.65
C MET A 181 -6.81 -5.05 -6.39
N THR A 182 -6.07 -5.35 -7.46
CA THR A 182 -4.66 -5.74 -7.36
C THR A 182 -3.77 -4.57 -7.71
N SER A 183 -2.89 -4.16 -6.79
CA SER A 183 -1.86 -3.17 -7.07
C SER A 183 -0.59 -3.85 -7.57
N PHE A 184 -0.04 -3.34 -8.67
CA PHE A 184 1.26 -3.68 -9.20
C PHE A 184 2.20 -2.53 -8.86
N ILE A 185 3.20 -2.79 -8.04
CA ILE A 185 4.15 -1.79 -7.58
C ILE A 185 5.56 -2.27 -7.81
N ASP A 186 6.46 -1.35 -8.09
CA ASP A 186 7.89 -1.63 -8.09
C ASP A 186 8.55 -0.63 -7.15
N GLU A 187 9.26 -1.16 -6.17
CA GLU A 187 9.82 -0.38 -5.08
C GLU A 187 11.04 -1.04 -4.47
N TYR A 188 11.86 -0.22 -3.83
CA TYR A 188 13.00 -0.67 -3.06
C TYR A 188 12.58 -1.13 -1.67
N VAL A 189 12.97 -2.34 -1.30
CA VAL A 189 12.96 -2.82 0.08
C VAL A 189 14.40 -3.17 0.43
N GLY A 190 15.02 -2.36 1.28
CA GLY A 190 16.47 -2.39 1.46
C GLY A 190 17.17 -1.81 0.22
N ASN A 191 18.15 -2.54 -0.31
CA ASN A 191 18.92 -2.11 -1.49
C ASN A 191 18.37 -2.68 -2.82
N ASP A 192 17.37 -3.55 -2.76
CA ASP A 192 16.84 -4.26 -3.92
C ASP A 192 15.45 -3.74 -4.29
N ALA A 193 15.27 -3.44 -5.57
CA ALA A 193 13.96 -3.16 -6.14
C ALA A 193 13.28 -4.46 -6.58
N ALA A 194 12.00 -4.60 -6.28
CA ALA A 194 11.21 -5.75 -6.69
C ALA A 194 9.82 -5.35 -7.18
N GLN A 195 9.36 -6.06 -8.20
CA GLN A 195 7.96 -6.06 -8.59
C GLN A 195 7.13 -6.82 -7.55
N LEU A 196 6.04 -6.22 -7.09
CA LEU A 196 5.11 -6.77 -6.13
C LEU A 196 3.69 -6.71 -6.67
N SER A 197 2.91 -7.73 -6.34
CA SER A 197 1.45 -7.72 -6.52
C SER A 197 0.77 -7.80 -5.16
N ILE A 198 -0.12 -6.85 -4.89
CA ILE A 198 -0.92 -6.81 -3.67
C ILE A 198 -2.40 -6.89 -4.05
N GLN A 199 -3.03 -8.03 -3.78
CA GLN A 199 -4.47 -8.21 -3.95
C GLN A 199 -5.18 -7.89 -2.64
N PHE A 200 -5.91 -6.79 -2.57
CA PHE A 200 -6.62 -6.37 -1.37
C PHE A 200 -7.84 -7.26 -1.09
N LEU A 201 -8.10 -7.50 0.19
CA LEU A 201 -9.15 -8.37 0.69
C LEU A 201 -10.06 -7.64 1.66
N LYS A 202 -11.30 -8.12 1.78
CA LYS A 202 -12.18 -7.77 2.89
C LYS A 202 -11.66 -8.39 4.19
N PRO A 203 -11.48 -7.63 5.28
CA PRO A 203 -11.05 -8.17 6.57
C PRO A 203 -11.91 -9.35 7.07
N GLU A 204 -13.21 -9.35 6.80
CA GLU A 204 -14.13 -10.42 7.18
C GLU A 204 -13.75 -11.77 6.55
N SER A 205 -13.14 -11.76 5.37
CA SER A 205 -12.63 -12.97 4.70
C SER A 205 -11.47 -13.64 5.47
N LEU A 206 -10.84 -12.90 6.39
CA LEU A 206 -9.79 -13.34 7.30
C LEU A 206 -10.30 -13.51 8.74
N GLY A 207 -11.63 -13.49 8.93
CA GLY A 207 -12.30 -13.73 10.20
C GLY A 207 -12.42 -12.50 11.11
N PHE A 208 -12.12 -11.29 10.64
CA PHE A 208 -12.33 -10.08 11.45
C PHE A 208 -13.83 -9.79 11.63
N ASN A 209 -14.25 -9.54 12.87
CA ASN A 209 -15.59 -9.00 13.17
C ASN A 209 -15.55 -7.47 13.13
N VAL A 210 -15.78 -6.89 11.95
CA VAL A 210 -15.75 -5.44 11.73
C VAL A 210 -16.77 -4.67 12.58
N THR A 211 -17.89 -5.31 12.96
CA THR A 211 -18.92 -4.64 13.80
C THR A 211 -18.44 -4.40 15.23
N ALA A 212 -17.43 -5.15 15.70
CA ALA A 212 -16.85 -4.97 17.03
C ALA A 212 -15.79 -3.85 17.07
N TRP A 213 -15.23 -3.46 15.93
CA TRP A 213 -14.10 -2.52 15.83
C TRP A 213 -14.29 -1.19 16.55
N PRO A 214 -15.46 -0.50 16.49
CA PRO A 214 -15.65 0.75 17.20
C PRO A 214 -15.41 0.63 18.71
N SER A 215 -15.83 -0.48 19.31
CA SER A 215 -15.63 -0.76 20.75
C SER A 215 -14.19 -1.18 21.10
N GLN A 216 -13.43 -1.64 20.11
CA GLN A 216 -12.03 -2.06 20.23
C GLN A 216 -11.05 -0.94 19.88
N GLY A 217 -11.56 0.24 19.47
CA GLY A 217 -10.74 1.36 18.99
C GLY A 217 -10.12 1.11 17.61
N ILE A 218 -10.51 0.06 16.89
CA ILE A 218 -10.02 -0.19 15.53
C ILE A 218 -10.82 0.71 14.59
N GLU A 219 -10.14 1.54 13.79
CA GLU A 219 -10.82 2.42 12.82
C GLU A 219 -10.86 1.76 11.43
N THR A 220 -9.78 1.08 11.02
CA THR A 220 -9.74 0.28 9.79
C THR A 220 -8.62 -0.76 9.85
N ILE A 221 -8.72 -1.81 9.03
CA ILE A 221 -7.64 -2.73 8.71
C ILE A 221 -7.58 -2.92 7.19
N VAL A 222 -6.49 -2.47 6.57
CA VAL A 222 -6.21 -2.77 5.17
C VAL A 222 -5.46 -4.10 5.11
N ALA A 223 -6.05 -5.11 4.46
CA ALA A 223 -5.49 -6.43 4.32
C ALA A 223 -5.28 -6.80 2.84
N GLY A 224 -4.21 -7.52 2.53
CA GLY A 224 -3.97 -7.99 1.17
C GLY A 224 -3.04 -9.19 1.08
N ARG A 225 -3.20 -10.00 0.04
CA ARG A 225 -2.27 -11.06 -0.33
C ARG A 225 -1.08 -10.45 -1.06
N VAL A 226 0.12 -10.96 -0.78
CA VAL A 226 1.37 -10.42 -1.34
C VAL A 226 2.04 -11.46 -2.21
N LYS A 227 2.41 -11.07 -3.43
CA LYS A 227 3.31 -11.84 -4.30
C LYS A 227 4.52 -10.98 -4.65
N ILE A 228 5.72 -11.51 -4.40
CA ILE A 228 6.99 -10.86 -4.72
C ILE A 228 7.57 -11.50 -5.99
N GLY A 229 8.23 -10.69 -6.83
CA GLY A 229 8.94 -11.15 -8.02
C GLY A 229 8.10 -11.15 -9.30
N GLY A 230 7.07 -10.31 -9.39
CA GLY A 230 6.32 -10.12 -10.63
C GLY A 230 4.92 -9.54 -10.45
N PHE A 231 4.36 -9.06 -11.56
CA PHE A 231 2.97 -8.62 -11.65
C PHE A 231 2.05 -9.79 -11.99
N THR A 232 1.14 -10.13 -11.09
CA THR A 232 0.15 -11.20 -11.25
C THR A 232 -1.13 -10.90 -10.50
N THR A 233 -2.25 -11.36 -11.05
CA THR A 233 -3.54 -11.38 -10.33
C THR A 233 -3.93 -12.77 -9.85
N THR A 234 -3.05 -13.75 -10.04
CA THR A 234 -3.21 -15.16 -9.68
C THR A 234 -2.01 -15.61 -8.82
N ASP A 235 -1.98 -16.88 -8.44
CA ASP A 235 -0.78 -17.51 -7.86
C ASP A 235 -0.31 -16.93 -6.51
N PHE A 236 -1.26 -16.42 -5.72
CA PHE A 236 -1.03 -16.11 -4.32
C PHE A 236 -0.94 -17.41 -3.51
N ASP A 237 0.07 -17.53 -2.65
CA ASP A 237 0.45 -18.75 -1.93
C ASP A 237 -0.43 -19.08 -0.70
N ASN A 238 -1.42 -18.23 -0.39
CA ASN A 238 -2.28 -18.31 0.80
C ASN A 238 -1.54 -18.32 2.15
N VAL A 239 -0.28 -17.87 2.17
CA VAL A 239 0.57 -17.71 3.36
C VAL A 239 1.06 -16.27 3.48
N SER A 240 1.32 -15.61 2.36
CA SER A 240 1.92 -14.30 2.29
C SER A 240 0.86 -13.19 2.28
N TYR A 241 0.85 -12.38 3.33
CA TYR A 241 -0.14 -11.33 3.57
C TYR A 241 0.50 -10.08 4.13
N LEU A 242 -0.14 -8.94 3.91
CA LEU A 242 0.04 -7.73 4.70
C LEU A 242 -1.27 -7.37 5.39
N MET A 243 -1.17 -6.80 6.59
CA MET A 243 -2.29 -6.20 7.30
C MET A 243 -1.82 -4.94 8.01
N ARG A 244 -2.54 -3.83 7.83
CA ARG A 244 -2.23 -2.55 8.45
C ARG A 244 -3.45 -2.06 9.20
N GLN A 245 -3.36 -2.00 10.52
CA GLN A 245 -4.45 -1.61 11.41
C GLN A 245 -4.24 -0.19 11.91
N VAL A 246 -5.20 0.69 11.63
CA VAL A 246 -5.29 2.00 12.31
C VAL A 246 -6.09 1.80 13.59
N ARG A 247 -5.47 2.09 14.73
CA ARG A 247 -6.08 1.95 16.05
C ARG A 247 -6.07 3.28 16.80
N ARG A 248 -7.24 3.71 17.27
CA ARG A 248 -7.42 4.83 18.17
C ARG A 248 -7.20 4.39 19.62
N ARG A 249 -6.31 5.10 20.30
CA ARG A 249 -6.01 4.91 21.71
C ARG A 249 -6.98 5.67 22.62
N PRO A 250 -7.01 5.37 23.94
CA PRO A 250 -7.84 6.10 24.90
C PRO A 250 -7.58 7.62 24.98
N ASP A 251 -6.38 8.07 24.61
CA ASP A 251 -6.03 9.50 24.54
C ASP A 251 -6.53 10.21 23.27
N GLY A 252 -7.22 9.48 22.38
CA GLY A 252 -7.76 9.96 21.12
C GLY A 252 -6.78 9.96 19.95
N LYS A 253 -5.48 9.72 20.19
CA LYS A 253 -4.47 9.62 19.13
C LYS A 253 -4.53 8.26 18.45
N ARG A 254 -4.03 8.19 17.21
CA ARG A 254 -3.93 6.94 16.45
C ARG A 254 -2.50 6.43 16.35
N GLU A 255 -2.43 5.13 16.23
CA GLU A 255 -1.25 4.36 15.84
C GLU A 255 -1.59 3.46 14.67
N LEU A 256 -0.55 3.04 13.97
CA LEU A 256 -0.63 2.11 12.87
C LEU A 256 0.19 0.87 13.18
N ARG A 257 -0.51 -0.26 13.30
CA ARG A 257 0.07 -1.58 13.56
C ARG A 257 0.15 -2.34 12.24
N SER A 258 1.35 -2.48 11.70
CA SER A 258 1.61 -3.26 10.50
C SER A 258 2.03 -4.67 10.85
N ARG A 259 1.52 -5.64 10.09
CA ARG A 259 1.97 -7.03 10.08
C ARG A 259 2.17 -7.52 8.66
N PHE A 260 3.23 -8.28 8.47
CA PHE A 260 3.49 -9.00 7.23
C PHE A 260 3.79 -10.45 7.56
N TRP A 261 3.30 -11.34 6.70
CA TRP A 261 3.67 -12.74 6.64
C TRP A 261 4.24 -12.95 5.25
N ILE A 262 5.47 -13.44 5.14
CA ILE A 262 6.09 -13.72 3.84
C ILE A 262 6.63 -15.14 3.87
N ALA A 263 6.05 -16.02 3.05
CA ALA A 263 6.50 -17.40 2.94
C ALA A 263 7.94 -17.47 2.44
N LYS A 264 8.68 -18.50 2.87
CA LYS A 264 10.03 -18.78 2.38
C LYS A 264 10.11 -18.81 0.84
N GLU A 265 9.16 -19.49 0.20
CA GLU A 265 9.08 -19.61 -1.26
C GLU A 265 8.59 -18.32 -1.96
N ASN A 266 8.14 -17.33 -1.19
CA ASN A 266 7.82 -15.99 -1.66
C ASN A 266 8.89 -14.99 -1.20
N HIS A 267 10.16 -15.41 -1.23
CA HIS A 267 11.34 -14.63 -0.88
C HIS A 267 11.47 -14.26 0.61
N GLY A 268 10.74 -14.94 1.50
CA GLY A 268 10.85 -14.78 2.95
C GLY A 268 12.26 -15.12 3.44
N THR A 269 12.98 -14.10 3.93
CA THR A 269 14.33 -14.23 4.53
C THR A 269 14.47 -13.31 5.75
N GLN A 270 15.49 -13.55 6.58
CA GLN A 270 15.82 -12.64 7.70
C GLN A 270 16.12 -11.22 7.20
N GLN A 271 16.84 -11.09 6.08
CA GLN A 271 17.17 -9.78 5.49
C GLN A 271 15.91 -9.05 5.04
N LEU A 272 15.00 -9.73 4.34
CA LEU A 272 13.71 -9.14 3.97
C LEU A 272 12.90 -8.75 5.22
N GLY A 273 12.96 -9.56 6.28
CA GLY A 273 12.31 -9.25 7.56
C GLY A 273 12.79 -7.94 8.19
N HIS A 274 14.11 -7.72 8.17
CA HIS A 274 14.72 -6.47 8.60
C HIS A 274 14.30 -5.30 7.69
N ASP A 275 14.54 -5.44 6.39
CA ASP A 275 14.40 -4.34 5.43
C ASP A 275 12.96 -3.90 5.25
N LEU A 276 12.00 -4.83 5.30
CA LEU A 276 10.58 -4.51 5.21
C LEU A 276 10.07 -3.82 6.49
N ALA A 277 10.60 -4.12 7.67
CA ALA A 277 10.24 -3.40 8.89
C ALA A 277 10.77 -1.96 8.86
N VAL A 278 12.00 -1.75 8.39
CA VAL A 278 12.60 -0.42 8.16
C VAL A 278 11.78 0.36 7.13
N HIS A 279 11.51 -0.25 5.98
CA HIS A 279 10.69 0.33 4.91
C HIS A 279 9.33 0.76 5.47
N CYS A 280 8.65 -0.15 6.19
CA CYS A 280 7.33 0.09 6.75
C CYS A 280 7.32 1.27 7.74
N GLN A 281 8.30 1.39 8.63
CA GLN A 281 8.31 2.50 9.59
C GLN A 281 8.51 3.84 8.90
N ILE A 282 9.40 3.89 7.90
CA ILE A 282 9.67 5.11 7.12
C ILE A 282 8.39 5.56 6.42
N GLU A 283 7.75 4.69 5.63
CA GLU A 283 6.58 5.07 4.84
C GLU A 283 5.37 5.45 5.72
N MET A 284 5.16 4.77 6.85
CA MET A 284 3.99 5.01 7.73
C MET A 284 4.15 6.28 8.52
N THR A 285 5.35 6.52 9.06
CA THR A 285 5.66 7.77 9.76
C THR A 285 5.62 8.95 8.79
N HIS A 286 6.14 8.77 7.56
CA HIS A 286 6.13 9.81 6.54
C HIS A 286 4.69 10.13 6.09
N LEU A 287 3.87 9.11 5.78
CA LEU A 287 2.46 9.30 5.45
C LEU A 287 1.70 10.04 6.56
N GLY A 288 1.96 9.70 7.82
CA GLY A 288 1.37 10.37 8.98
C GLY A 288 1.65 11.87 9.06
N SER A 289 2.73 12.36 8.44
CA SER A 289 3.12 13.77 8.47
C SER A 289 2.29 14.66 7.54
N PHE A 290 1.64 14.09 6.50
CA PHE A 290 0.93 14.88 5.50
C PHE A 290 -0.48 14.39 5.16
N LEU A 291 -0.79 13.11 5.42
CA LEU A 291 -2.07 12.52 5.03
C LEU A 291 -3.29 13.28 5.56
N PRO A 292 -3.34 13.77 6.82
CA PRO A 292 -4.49 14.53 7.30
C PRO A 292 -4.76 15.79 6.46
N ALA A 293 -3.72 16.55 6.12
CA ALA A 293 -3.85 17.76 5.32
C ALA A 293 -4.18 17.45 3.86
N LEU A 294 -3.52 16.44 3.28
CA LEU A 294 -3.80 15.97 1.92
C LEU A 294 -5.25 15.48 1.80
N TYR A 295 -5.73 14.70 2.78
CA TYR A 295 -7.09 14.21 2.83
C TYR A 295 -8.09 15.37 2.87
N GLN A 296 -7.91 16.38 3.73
CA GLN A 296 -8.84 17.52 3.77
C GLN A 296 -8.92 18.28 2.45
N GLU A 297 -7.82 18.38 1.71
CA GLU A 297 -7.78 19.08 0.42
C GLU A 297 -8.32 18.24 -0.75
N PHE A 298 -8.06 16.93 -0.75
CA PHE A 298 -8.32 16.05 -1.89
C PHE A 298 -9.41 14.99 -1.66
N LYS A 299 -10.04 14.88 -0.48
CA LYS A 299 -11.09 13.88 -0.20
C LYS A 299 -12.27 13.94 -1.16
N ASP A 300 -12.58 15.13 -1.67
CA ASP A 300 -13.68 15.36 -2.62
C ASP A 300 -13.24 15.19 -4.09
N THR A 301 -11.94 15.00 -4.34
CA THR A 301 -11.50 14.53 -5.67
C THR A 301 -11.94 13.10 -5.84
N LEU A 302 -12.55 12.77 -6.99
CA LEU A 302 -13.13 11.47 -7.29
C LEU A 302 -12.07 10.35 -7.23
N ALA A 303 -11.84 9.83 -6.03
CA ALA A 303 -11.36 8.49 -5.78
C ALA A 303 -12.61 7.64 -5.54
N PHE A 304 -12.90 6.72 -6.45
CA PHE A 304 -13.89 5.70 -6.13
C PHE A 304 -13.35 4.89 -4.95
N ILE A 305 -13.97 5.06 -3.78
CA ILE A 305 -13.77 4.18 -2.62
C ILE A 305 -14.40 2.85 -3.00
N VAL A 306 -13.61 1.96 -3.61
CA VAL A 306 -14.01 0.57 -3.84
C VAL A 306 -13.47 -0.31 -2.73
N LEU A 307 -13.20 0.22 -1.53
CA LEU A 307 -12.92 -0.68 -0.39
C LEU A 307 -14.17 -1.43 0.09
N VAL A 308 -15.38 -0.97 -0.27
CA VAL A 308 -16.63 -1.52 0.25
C VAL A 308 -17.38 -2.46 -0.72
N LEU A 309 -17.16 -2.36 -2.05
CA LEU A 309 -18.13 -2.94 -3.02
C LEU A 309 -17.64 -3.96 -4.06
N ALA A 310 -16.35 -4.26 -4.24
CA ALA A 310 -15.95 -5.21 -5.30
C ALA A 310 -15.80 -6.65 -4.80
N ALA A 311 -16.91 -7.39 -4.76
CA ALA A 311 -16.90 -8.86 -4.84
C ALA A 311 -17.82 -9.42 -5.93
N ASP A 312 -18.58 -8.57 -6.64
CA ASP A 312 -19.28 -9.00 -7.85
C ASP A 312 -18.34 -8.85 -9.05
N ASN A 313 -17.70 -9.95 -9.42
CA ASN A 313 -16.87 -10.07 -10.62
C ASN A 313 -17.63 -9.62 -11.89
N ASP A 314 -18.95 -9.75 -11.91
CA ASP A 314 -19.81 -9.35 -13.02
C ASP A 314 -19.90 -7.83 -13.21
N PHE A 315 -19.89 -7.05 -12.11
CA PHE A 315 -19.88 -5.59 -12.20
C PHE A 315 -18.54 -5.07 -12.72
N ALA A 316 -17.43 -5.70 -12.31
CA ALA A 316 -16.11 -5.26 -12.69
C ALA A 316 -15.77 -5.57 -14.16
N ALA A 317 -16.23 -6.70 -14.69
CA ALA A 317 -16.10 -7.05 -16.11
C ALA A 317 -16.86 -6.07 -17.02
N SER A 318 -18.01 -5.55 -16.57
CA SER A 318 -18.81 -4.59 -17.34
C SER A 318 -18.15 -3.22 -17.53
N LEU A 319 -17.24 -2.83 -16.61
CA LEU A 319 -16.51 -1.56 -16.66
C LEU A 319 -15.30 -1.57 -17.60
N GLU A 320 -14.72 -2.75 -17.89
CA GLU A 320 -13.62 -2.91 -18.86
C GLU A 320 -14.12 -3.12 -20.29
N ALA A 321 -15.32 -3.68 -20.47
CA ALA A 321 -15.89 -3.98 -21.79
C ALA A 321 -16.36 -2.73 -22.58
N THR A 322 -16.46 -1.57 -21.92
CA THR A 322 -16.81 -0.30 -22.57
C THR A 322 -15.56 0.53 -22.80
N ASP A 323 -15.12 0.62 -24.05
CA ASP A 323 -14.12 1.59 -24.55
C ASP A 323 -14.69 3.04 -24.56
N ASP A 324 -15.92 3.20 -24.07
CA ASP A 324 -16.63 4.47 -24.02
C ASP A 324 -16.18 5.34 -22.84
N ARG A 325 -15.85 6.59 -23.19
CA ARG A 325 -15.21 7.57 -22.33
C ARG A 325 -16.06 8.08 -21.16
N TRP A 326 -17.32 7.68 -21.01
CA TRP A 326 -18.20 8.23 -19.98
C TRP A 326 -19.29 7.25 -19.53
N ILE A 327 -19.29 6.83 -18.26
CA ILE A 327 -20.42 6.13 -17.63
C ILE A 327 -21.00 7.05 -16.56
N SER A 328 -22.27 7.43 -16.75
CA SER A 328 -23.05 8.28 -15.83
C SER A 328 -23.53 7.48 -14.61
N LEU A 329 -23.42 8.09 -13.42
CA LEU A 329 -23.96 7.58 -12.14
C LEU A 329 -25.46 7.26 -12.17
N GLU A 330 -26.22 7.77 -13.13
CA GLU A 330 -27.64 7.45 -13.29
C GLU A 330 -27.90 5.99 -13.67
N ASN A 331 -26.93 5.30 -14.28
CA ASN A 331 -27.06 3.88 -14.64
C ASN A 331 -26.80 2.91 -13.48
N ILE A 332 -26.38 3.40 -12.30
CA ILE A 332 -25.97 2.57 -11.15
C ILE A 332 -27.08 2.50 -10.07
N LYS A 333 -28.11 3.36 -10.16
CA LYS A 333 -29.15 3.52 -9.12
C LYS A 333 -30.03 2.29 -8.87
N GLY A 334 -30.06 1.31 -9.78
CA GLY A 334 -30.92 0.12 -9.65
C GLY A 334 -30.49 -0.88 -8.56
N ASN A 335 -29.23 -0.84 -8.10
CA ASN A 335 -28.64 -1.93 -7.28
C ASN A 335 -28.13 -1.49 -5.89
N LEU A 336 -28.36 -0.25 -5.46
CA LEU A 336 -27.83 0.27 -4.19
C LEU A 336 -28.93 0.27 -3.10
N ARG A 337 -28.65 -0.36 -1.95
CA ARG A 337 -29.54 -0.29 -0.78
C ARG A 337 -29.47 1.12 -0.14
N PRO A 338 -30.57 1.65 0.42
CA PRO A 338 -30.69 3.08 0.76
C PRO A 338 -29.87 3.56 1.97
N SER A 339 -29.07 2.72 2.64
CA SER A 339 -28.47 3.06 3.93
C SER A 339 -27.04 3.61 3.88
N THR A 340 -26.46 3.85 2.71
CA THR A 340 -25.02 4.17 2.58
C THR A 340 -24.72 5.59 2.09
N ILE A 341 -25.71 6.48 2.03
CA ILE A 341 -25.47 7.86 1.58
C ILE A 341 -26.24 8.81 2.51
N GLY A 342 -25.52 9.44 3.44
CA GLY A 342 -25.96 10.64 4.15
C GLY A 342 -25.92 11.88 3.26
N LEU A 343 -26.58 11.82 2.10
CA LEU A 343 -26.91 12.99 1.28
C LEU A 343 -28.44 13.09 1.30
N GLU A 344 -28.99 13.76 2.31
CA GLU A 344 -30.30 14.38 2.14
C GLU A 344 -30.12 15.48 1.09
N MET A 345 -30.47 15.18 -0.16
CA MET A 345 -30.82 16.21 -1.12
C MET A 345 -32.28 16.56 -0.89
N GLU A 346 -32.54 17.75 -0.33
CA GLU A 346 -33.86 18.36 -0.36
C GLU A 346 -34.40 18.34 -1.80
N SER A 347 -35.60 17.78 -1.96
CA SER A 347 -36.28 17.69 -3.25
C SER A 347 -36.79 19.07 -3.68
N GLY A 348 -35.91 19.86 -4.31
CA GLY A 348 -36.27 21.09 -5.01
C GLY A 348 -36.44 20.82 -6.51
N THR A 349 -37.68 20.65 -6.95
CA THR A 349 -38.06 20.52 -8.36
C THR A 349 -37.74 21.82 -9.11
N ILE A 350 -36.75 21.81 -10.02
CA ILE A 350 -36.60 22.89 -11.02
C ILE A 350 -37.48 22.52 -12.21
N ASP A 351 -38.64 23.16 -12.28
CA ASP A 351 -39.58 23.11 -13.39
C ASP A 351 -38.98 23.79 -14.63
N ARG A 352 -38.92 23.05 -15.75
CA ARG A 352 -38.61 23.59 -17.07
C ARG A 352 -39.89 23.55 -17.91
N ARG A 353 -40.64 24.65 -17.93
CA ARG A 353 -41.39 25.13 -19.11
C ARG A 353 -42.03 26.52 -18.88
N ARG A 354 -41.99 27.35 -19.94
CA ARG A 354 -42.41 28.77 -20.09
C ARG A 354 -41.36 29.78 -19.58
N ALA A 355 -40.88 30.77 -20.33
CA ALA A 355 -41.51 31.49 -21.43
C ALA A 355 -40.50 31.86 -22.55
N LEU A 356 -40.92 31.62 -23.80
CA LEU A 356 -40.72 32.56 -24.90
C LEU A 356 -41.92 33.53 -24.87
N GLU A 357 -41.73 34.76 -25.36
CA GLU A 357 -42.66 35.92 -25.36
C GLU A 357 -42.68 36.63 -23.98
N ASP A 358 -42.19 37.86 -23.78
CA ASP A 358 -42.06 39.08 -24.61
C ASP A 358 -40.78 39.86 -24.22
#